data_AF-K1UK39-F1
#
_entry.id   AF-K1UK39-F1
#
_cell.length_a   1.000
_cell.length_b   1.000
_cell.length_c   1.000
_cell.angle_alpha   90.00
_cell.angle_beta   90.00
_cell.angle_gamma   90.00
#
_symmetry.space_group_name_H-M   'P 1'
#
loop_
_entity.id
_entity.type
_entity.pdbx_description
1 polymer ?
#
loop_
_entity_poly.entity_id
_entity_poly.type
_entity_poly.pdbx_seq_one_letter_code
_entity_poly.pdbx_strand_id
1 'polypeptide(L)'
;MQVRDVDDDQAIIDMVDANIQREHISPMEKARAYAMKLEAISHQGERRQETSNQVGWKLESAHEVGQQAGDSGTQVRRYVRLNSLVPDLQKKVDSGTLKFNPAVELSYLTPDEQQSFLDYAEAQDCTPSLSQAQKLKAASKEGNLTLDKLEEIMLAQKPSVAPREPVLNINVSKVAQYFPTGCTKQQMENRILKILESYFRQMAHEQAHEEER
;
A
#
# COMPACT_ATOMS: atom_id res chain seq x y z
N MET A 1 9.27 -8.16 42.74
CA MET A 1 7.91 -8.22 42.16
C MET A 1 7.12 -7.08 42.76
N GLN A 2 6.84 -6.02 41.99
CA GLN A 2 6.00 -4.91 42.46
C GLN A 2 4.57 -5.20 42.01
N VAL A 3 3.64 -5.31 42.96
CA VAL A 3 2.21 -5.40 42.68
C VAL A 3 1.70 -3.97 42.52
N ARG A 4 1.08 -3.66 41.38
CA ARG A 4 0.46 -2.37 41.10
C ARG A 4 -1.04 -2.61 40.93
N ASP A 5 -1.86 -1.80 41.60
CA ASP A 5 -3.28 -1.72 41.28
C ASP A 5 -3.43 -0.98 39.95
N VAL A 6 -4.05 -1.65 38.98
CA VAL A 6 -4.33 -1.13 37.63
C VAL A 6 -5.82 -1.27 37.37
N ASP A 7 -6.42 -0.25 36.75
CA ASP A 7 -7.80 -0.35 36.27
C ASP A 7 -7.89 -1.25 35.03
N ASP A 8 -9.09 -1.76 34.74
CA ASP A 8 -9.31 -2.73 33.65
C ASP A 8 -8.87 -2.19 32.27
N ASP A 9 -9.08 -0.90 32.00
CA ASP A 9 -8.66 -0.29 30.73
C ASP A 9 -7.13 -0.20 30.64
N GLN A 10 -6.46 0.13 31.76
CA GLN A 10 -5.00 0.12 31.84
C GLN A 10 -4.43 -1.29 31.66
N ALA A 11 -5.09 -2.32 32.23
CA ALA A 11 -4.70 -3.71 32.04
C ALA A 11 -4.85 -4.15 30.57
N ILE A 12 -5.90 -3.69 29.87
CA ILE A 12 -6.08 -3.92 28.42
C ILE A 12 -4.97 -3.24 27.62
N ILE A 13 -4.66 -1.97 27.92
CA ILE A 13 -3.60 -1.22 27.23
C ILE A 13 -2.25 -1.92 27.39
N ASP A 14 -1.88 -2.28 28.62
CA ASP A 14 -0.61 -2.93 28.93
C ASP A 14 -0.49 -4.29 28.22
N MET A 15 -1.58 -5.07 28.19
CA MET A 15 -1.63 -6.37 27.50
C MET A 15 -1.48 -6.20 25.99
N VAL A 16 -2.19 -5.24 25.40
CA VAL A 16 -2.13 -4.96 23.96
C VAL A 16 -0.74 -4.48 23.54
N ASP A 17 -0.10 -3.63 24.34
CA ASP A 17 1.23 -3.09 24.03
C ASP A 17 2.30 -4.17 24.01
N ALA A 18 2.25 -5.09 24.98
CA ALA A 18 3.11 -6.27 24.96
C ALA A 18 2.87 -7.15 23.73
N ASN A 19 1.64 -7.17 23.20
CA ASN A 19 1.27 -7.97 22.03
C ASN A 19 1.73 -7.32 20.71
N ILE A 20 1.63 -5.98 20.59
CA ILE A 20 2.05 -5.22 19.41
C ILE A 20 3.58 -5.25 19.22
N GLN A 21 4.34 -5.35 20.31
CA GLN A 21 5.82 -5.37 20.28
C GLN A 21 6.43 -6.73 19.91
N ARG A 22 5.62 -7.76 19.64
CA ARG A 22 6.12 -9.08 19.20
C ARG A 22 6.82 -8.98 17.84
N GLU A 23 7.85 -9.82 17.65
CA GLU A 23 8.64 -9.87 16.40
C GLU A 23 7.78 -10.22 15.17
N HIS A 24 6.75 -11.03 15.37
CA HIS A 24 5.77 -11.39 14.35
C HIS A 24 4.35 -11.15 14.87
N ILE A 25 3.65 -10.24 14.22
CA ILE A 25 2.23 -9.98 14.44
C ILE A 25 1.54 -9.93 13.07
N SER A 26 0.48 -10.71 12.90
CA SER A 26 -0.28 -10.69 11.64
C SER A 26 -1.01 -9.36 11.47
N PRO A 27 -1.34 -8.94 10.23
CA PRO A 27 -2.07 -7.70 10.01
C PRO A 27 -3.42 -7.66 10.72
N MET A 28 -4.15 -8.78 10.81
CA MET A 28 -5.44 -8.81 11.52
C MET A 28 -5.28 -8.86 13.04
N GLU A 29 -4.25 -9.51 13.58
CA GLU A 29 -3.94 -9.39 15.02
C GLU A 29 -3.59 -7.96 15.40
N LYS A 30 -2.79 -7.28 14.58
CA LYS A 30 -2.46 -5.86 14.76
C LYS A 30 -3.71 -4.97 14.67
N ALA A 31 -4.63 -5.29 13.75
CA ALA A 31 -5.92 -4.61 13.63
C ALA A 31 -6.79 -4.76 14.88
N ARG A 32 -6.87 -5.96 15.47
CA ARG A 32 -7.63 -6.22 16.69
C ARG A 32 -6.99 -5.53 17.90
N ALA A 33 -5.66 -5.63 18.02
CA ALA A 33 -4.89 -4.97 19.06
C ALA A 33 -5.15 -3.45 19.06
N TYR A 34 -5.05 -2.79 17.90
CA TYR A 34 -5.36 -1.36 17.83
C TYR A 34 -6.82 -1.02 18.13
N ALA A 35 -7.77 -1.86 17.74
CA ALA A 35 -9.17 -1.64 18.08
C ALA A 35 -9.39 -1.68 19.61
N MET A 36 -8.84 -2.71 20.28
CA MET A 36 -8.92 -2.85 21.74
C MET A 36 -8.28 -1.66 22.47
N LYS A 37 -7.10 -1.22 22.02
CA LYS A 37 -6.40 -0.08 22.64
C LYS A 37 -7.14 1.24 22.45
N LEU A 38 -7.72 1.47 21.26
CA LEU A 38 -8.54 2.65 21.02
C LEU A 38 -9.78 2.70 21.90
N GLU A 39 -10.45 1.56 22.07
CA GLU A 39 -11.65 1.45 22.91
C GLU A 39 -11.31 1.75 24.38
N ALA A 40 -10.25 1.14 24.92
CA ALA A 40 -9.79 1.39 26.29
C ALA A 40 -9.43 2.87 26.54
N ILE A 41 -8.67 3.49 25.63
CA ILE A 41 -8.32 4.92 25.75
C ILE A 41 -9.56 5.80 25.64
N SER A 42 -10.49 5.48 24.73
CA SER A 42 -11.74 6.23 24.58
C SER A 42 -12.59 6.14 25.85
N HIS A 43 -12.72 4.96 26.46
CA HIS A 43 -13.45 4.77 27.71
C HIS A 43 -12.81 5.51 28.89
N GLN A 44 -11.47 5.52 28.98
CA GLN A 44 -10.76 6.33 29.99
C GLN A 44 -10.99 7.84 29.78
N GLY A 45 -11.04 8.31 28.52
CA GLY A 45 -11.31 9.70 28.16
C GLY A 45 -12.74 10.15 28.51
N GLU A 46 -13.74 9.34 28.15
CA GLU A 46 -15.16 9.61 28.47
C GLU A 46 -15.41 9.67 29.98
N ARG A 47 -14.75 8.81 30.77
CA ARG A 47 -14.82 8.87 32.25
C ARG A 47 -14.18 10.13 32.84
N ARG A 48 -13.21 10.74 32.17
CA ARG A 48 -12.45 11.89 32.68
C ARG A 48 -13.04 13.25 32.26
N GLN A 49 -13.75 13.32 31.14
CA GLN A 49 -14.30 14.59 30.63
C GLN A 49 -15.69 14.43 30.02
N GLU A 50 -16.71 14.83 30.80
CA GLU A 50 -18.13 14.84 30.38
C GLU A 50 -18.45 15.96 29.36
N THR A 51 -17.52 16.88 29.10
CA THR A 51 -17.75 18.15 28.38
C THR A 51 -17.21 18.20 26.94
N SER A 52 -16.62 17.12 26.40
CA SER A 52 -16.00 17.12 25.07
C SER A 52 -16.70 16.19 24.08
N ASN A 53 -16.73 16.59 22.80
CA ASN A 53 -17.43 15.88 21.73
C ASN A 53 -16.79 14.52 21.43
N GLN A 54 -17.58 13.44 21.43
CA GLN A 54 -17.15 12.07 21.15
C GLN A 54 -16.25 11.89 19.90
N VAL A 55 -16.46 12.71 18.87
CA VAL A 55 -15.69 12.63 17.61
C VAL A 55 -14.26 13.17 17.77
N GLY A 56 -14.07 14.21 18.58
CA GLY A 56 -12.75 14.81 18.84
C GLY A 56 -11.82 13.84 19.55
N TRP A 57 -12.34 13.19 20.60
CA TRP A 57 -11.59 12.18 21.35
C TRP A 57 -11.15 11.00 20.48
N LYS A 58 -12.03 10.46 19.64
CA LYS A 58 -11.67 9.35 18.73
C LYS A 58 -10.51 9.70 17.78
N LEU A 59 -10.39 10.97 17.39
CA LEU A 59 -9.28 11.42 16.55
C LEU A 59 -7.97 11.50 17.36
N GLU A 60 -8.02 12.03 18.58
CA GLU A 60 -6.89 12.15 19.50
C GLU A 60 -6.40 10.78 19.98
N SER A 61 -7.30 9.87 20.37
CA SER A 61 -6.94 8.52 20.79
C SER A 61 -6.19 7.75 19.70
N ALA A 62 -6.57 7.90 18.43
CA ALA A 62 -5.83 7.29 17.33
C ALA A 62 -4.44 7.88 17.12
N HIS A 63 -4.27 9.18 17.37
CA HIS A 63 -2.95 9.80 17.34
C HIS A 63 -2.06 9.28 18.47
N GLU A 64 -2.60 9.20 19.69
CA GLU A 64 -1.90 8.68 20.87
C GLU A 64 -1.49 7.21 20.70
N VAL A 65 -2.41 6.35 20.26
CA VAL A 65 -2.12 4.94 19.96
C VAL A 65 -1.00 4.81 18.93
N GLY A 66 -1.06 5.62 17.87
CA GLY A 66 -0.02 5.64 16.84
C GLY A 66 1.33 6.00 17.43
N GLN A 67 1.40 7.11 18.16
CA GLN A 67 2.65 7.57 18.76
C GLN A 67 3.29 6.53 19.68
N GLN A 68 2.49 5.86 20.50
CA GLN A 68 2.97 4.81 21.43
C GLN A 68 3.40 3.53 20.70
N ALA A 69 2.79 3.21 19.56
CA ALA A 69 3.11 2.02 18.77
C ALA A 69 4.15 2.27 17.64
N GLY A 70 4.66 3.49 17.50
CA GLY A 70 5.58 3.87 16.41
C GLY A 70 4.91 3.99 15.03
N ASP A 71 3.59 4.15 14.99
CA ASP A 71 2.78 4.29 13.78
C ASP A 71 2.10 5.66 13.70
N SER A 72 1.61 6.05 12.52
CA SER A 72 0.78 7.25 12.42
C SER A 72 -0.66 6.95 12.86
N GLY A 73 -1.38 7.93 13.41
CA GLY A 73 -2.80 7.75 13.71
C GLY A 73 -3.64 7.39 12.47
N THR A 74 -3.20 7.78 11.27
CA THR A 74 -3.78 7.32 10.00
C THR A 74 -3.57 5.82 9.79
N GLN A 75 -2.37 5.29 10.06
CA GLN A 75 -2.12 3.84 9.98
C GLN A 75 -2.97 3.07 10.97
N VAL A 76 -3.06 3.53 12.23
CA VAL A 76 -3.92 2.92 13.25
C VAL A 76 -5.35 2.80 12.75
N ARG A 77 -5.94 3.88 12.22
CA ARG A 77 -7.30 3.86 11.67
C ARG A 77 -7.45 2.89 10.49
N ARG A 78 -6.45 2.79 9.62
CA ARG A 78 -6.47 1.86 8.47
C ARG A 78 -6.43 0.40 8.92
N TYR A 79 -5.61 0.06 9.91
CA TYR A 79 -5.60 -1.27 10.53
C TYR A 79 -6.94 -1.57 11.18
N VAL A 80 -7.45 -0.67 12.02
CA VAL A 80 -8.74 -0.86 12.70
C VAL A 80 -9.87 -1.07 11.69
N ARG A 81 -9.81 -0.38 10.56
CA ARG A 81 -10.79 -0.53 9.47
C ARG A 81 -10.80 -1.96 8.89
N LEU A 82 -9.69 -2.69 8.89
CA LEU A 82 -9.67 -4.09 8.44
C LEU A 82 -10.63 -5.00 9.22
N ASN A 83 -10.99 -4.65 10.47
CA ASN A 83 -11.98 -5.39 11.24
C ASN A 83 -13.40 -5.33 10.63
N SER A 84 -13.66 -4.43 9.67
CA SER A 84 -14.90 -4.37 8.90
C SER A 84 -14.93 -5.31 7.68
N LEU A 85 -13.86 -6.07 7.44
CA LEU A 85 -13.83 -7.09 6.40
C LEU A 85 -14.60 -8.33 6.85
N VAL A 86 -15.26 -9.01 5.91
CA VAL A 86 -15.83 -10.35 6.14
C VAL A 86 -14.72 -11.36 6.48
N PRO A 87 -15.02 -12.42 7.26
CA PRO A 87 -13.99 -13.33 7.80
C PRO A 87 -13.05 -13.93 6.75
N ASP A 88 -13.55 -14.27 5.56
CA ASP A 88 -12.71 -14.88 4.52
C ASP A 88 -11.76 -13.87 3.87
N LEU A 89 -12.15 -12.60 3.75
CA LEU A 89 -11.22 -11.53 3.36
C LEU A 89 -10.16 -11.29 4.44
N GLN A 90 -10.52 -11.36 5.74
CA GLN A 90 -9.54 -11.27 6.83
C GLN A 90 -8.48 -12.39 6.72
N LYS A 91 -8.90 -13.64 6.46
CA LYS A 91 -7.97 -14.76 6.24
C LYS A 91 -7.06 -14.55 5.04
N LYS A 92 -7.59 -14.00 3.94
CA LYS A 92 -6.79 -13.66 2.75
C LYS A 92 -5.77 -12.55 3.05
N VAL A 93 -6.05 -11.63 3.97
CA VAL A 93 -5.07 -10.63 4.44
C VAL A 93 -3.97 -11.29 5.27
N ASP A 94 -4.32 -12.14 6.24
CA ASP A 94 -3.34 -12.79 7.12
C ASP A 94 -2.41 -13.75 6.36
N SER A 95 -2.93 -14.44 5.35
CA SER A 95 -2.14 -15.30 4.45
C SER A 95 -1.28 -14.51 3.45
N GLY A 96 -1.47 -13.19 3.34
CA GLY A 96 -0.74 -12.34 2.40
C GLY A 96 -1.25 -12.40 0.95
N THR A 97 -2.26 -13.22 0.65
CA THR A 97 -2.90 -13.29 -0.67
C THR A 97 -3.55 -11.95 -1.04
N LEU A 98 -4.24 -11.32 -0.10
CA LEU A 98 -4.81 -9.97 -0.26
C LEU A 98 -3.91 -8.94 0.42
N LYS A 99 -3.34 -8.04 -0.38
CA LYS A 99 -2.45 -6.98 0.15
C LYS A 99 -3.20 -5.99 1.03
N PHE A 100 -2.51 -5.47 2.05
CA PHE A 100 -3.04 -4.51 3.01
C PHE A 100 -3.76 -3.31 2.37
N ASN A 101 -3.14 -2.62 1.41
CA ASN A 101 -3.73 -1.41 0.83
C ASN A 101 -5.07 -1.69 0.10
N PRO A 102 -5.17 -2.66 -0.83
CA PRO A 102 -6.46 -3.10 -1.37
C PRO A 102 -7.47 -3.54 -0.30
N ALA A 103 -7.03 -4.29 0.72
CA ALA A 103 -7.90 -4.74 1.81
C ALA A 103 -8.55 -3.57 2.57
N VAL A 104 -7.78 -2.51 2.83
CA VAL A 104 -8.30 -1.28 3.44
C VAL A 104 -9.37 -0.64 2.55
N GLU A 105 -9.24 -0.64 1.24
CA GLU A 105 -10.30 -0.09 0.38
C GLU A 105 -11.55 -0.99 0.36
N LEU A 106 -11.37 -2.31 0.29
CA LEU A 106 -12.47 -3.30 0.31
C LEU A 106 -13.27 -3.25 1.62
N SER A 107 -12.62 -2.93 2.73
CA SER A 107 -13.30 -2.78 4.03
C SER A 107 -14.31 -1.61 4.09
N TYR A 108 -14.37 -0.76 3.05
CA TYR A 108 -15.40 0.28 2.91
C TYR A 108 -16.65 -0.18 2.17
N LEU A 109 -16.62 -1.34 1.52
CA LEU A 109 -17.79 -1.94 0.88
C LEU A 109 -18.74 -2.49 1.95
N THR A 110 -20.01 -2.58 1.59
CA THR A 110 -21.01 -3.27 2.41
C THR A 110 -20.68 -4.76 2.50
N PRO A 111 -21.17 -5.48 3.53
CA PRO A 111 -20.93 -6.92 3.67
C PRO A 111 -21.36 -7.73 2.43
N ASP A 112 -22.49 -7.38 1.81
CA ASP A 112 -23.01 -8.07 0.63
C ASP A 112 -22.14 -7.84 -0.62
N GLU A 113 -21.64 -6.62 -0.81
CA GLU A 113 -20.68 -6.30 -1.88
C GLU A 113 -19.33 -7.00 -1.65
N GLN A 114 -18.88 -7.13 -0.39
CA GLN A 114 -17.67 -7.87 -0.07
C GLN A 114 -17.82 -9.36 -0.39
N GLN A 115 -18.98 -9.96 -0.16
CA GLN A 115 -19.25 -11.34 -0.56
C GLN A 115 -19.33 -11.50 -2.07
N SER A 116 -20.01 -10.58 -2.76
CA SER A 116 -20.04 -10.56 -4.24
C SER A 116 -18.63 -10.48 -4.83
N PHE A 117 -17.76 -9.66 -4.24
CA PHE A 117 -16.35 -9.58 -4.61
C PHE A 117 -15.58 -10.88 -4.31
N LEU A 118 -15.82 -11.48 -3.16
CA LEU A 118 -15.18 -12.73 -2.75
C LEU A 118 -15.51 -13.85 -3.74
N ASP A 119 -16.79 -14.03 -4.06
CA ASP A 119 -17.27 -15.04 -5.01
C ASP A 119 -16.62 -14.87 -6.39
N TYR A 120 -16.55 -13.63 -6.88
CA TYR A 120 -15.86 -13.30 -8.13
C TYR A 120 -14.35 -13.62 -8.07
N ALA A 121 -13.68 -13.19 -7.00
CA ALA A 121 -12.24 -13.36 -6.82
C ALA A 121 -11.85 -14.84 -6.75
N GLU A 122 -12.68 -15.68 -6.13
CA GLU A 122 -12.46 -17.13 -6.04
C GLU A 122 -12.76 -17.84 -7.36
N ALA A 123 -13.81 -17.44 -8.08
CA ALA A 123 -14.13 -18.00 -9.39
C ALA A 123 -13.05 -17.70 -10.45
N GLN A 124 -12.41 -16.53 -10.37
CA GLN A 124 -11.39 -16.07 -11.32
C GLN A 124 -9.94 -16.23 -10.82
N ASP A 125 -9.76 -16.79 -9.62
CA ASP A 125 -8.47 -16.90 -8.92
C ASP A 125 -7.62 -15.61 -9.00
N CYS A 126 -8.25 -14.48 -8.65
CA CYS A 126 -7.63 -13.16 -8.82
C CYS A 126 -7.71 -12.30 -7.55
N THR A 127 -6.82 -11.31 -7.47
CA THR A 127 -6.81 -10.32 -6.39
C THR A 127 -6.74 -8.91 -6.98
N PRO A 128 -7.44 -7.93 -6.38
CA PRO A 128 -7.51 -6.59 -6.92
C PRO A 128 -6.20 -5.84 -6.68
N SER A 129 -5.80 -5.08 -7.69
CA SER A 129 -4.83 -4.00 -7.50
C SER A 129 -5.41 -2.88 -6.63
N LEU A 130 -4.54 -2.00 -6.12
CA LEU A 130 -4.99 -0.84 -5.35
C LEU A 130 -5.93 0.06 -6.16
N SER A 131 -5.65 0.28 -7.45
CA SER A 131 -6.50 1.11 -8.31
C SER A 131 -7.90 0.49 -8.50
N GLN A 132 -7.98 -0.83 -8.65
CA GLN A 132 -9.26 -1.53 -8.74
C GLN A 132 -10.03 -1.44 -7.43
N ALA A 133 -9.38 -1.70 -6.29
CA ALA A 133 -10.03 -1.59 -4.99
C ALA A 133 -10.54 -0.17 -4.69
N GLN A 134 -9.81 0.87 -5.12
CA GLN A 134 -10.27 2.27 -5.05
C GLN A 134 -11.51 2.54 -5.91
N LYS A 135 -11.56 1.99 -7.13
CA LYS A 135 -12.74 2.10 -8.01
C LYS A 135 -13.94 1.36 -7.44
N LEU A 136 -13.75 0.15 -6.89
CA LEU A 136 -14.81 -0.61 -6.21
C LEU A 136 -15.39 0.19 -5.05
N LYS A 137 -14.54 0.78 -4.21
CA LYS A 137 -14.97 1.64 -3.12
C LYS A 137 -15.72 2.89 -3.60
N ALA A 138 -15.26 3.53 -4.66
CA ALA A 138 -15.95 4.68 -5.24
C ALA A 138 -17.35 4.30 -5.73
N ALA A 139 -17.47 3.18 -6.44
CA ALA A 139 -18.73 2.67 -6.95
C ALA A 139 -19.71 2.29 -5.81
N SER A 140 -19.23 1.62 -4.77
CA SER A 140 -20.02 1.29 -3.57
C SER A 140 -20.51 2.56 -2.86
N LYS A 141 -19.65 3.58 -2.72
CA LYS A 141 -20.02 4.87 -2.13
C LYS A 141 -21.09 5.60 -2.94
N GLU A 142 -21.08 5.44 -4.26
CA GLU A 142 -22.09 5.98 -5.17
C GLU A 142 -23.37 5.13 -5.24
N GLY A 143 -23.39 3.94 -4.61
CA GLY A 143 -24.50 2.99 -4.63
C GLY A 143 -24.71 2.31 -5.99
N ASN A 144 -23.68 2.27 -6.85
CA ASN A 144 -23.76 1.73 -8.20
C ASN A 144 -22.88 0.47 -8.40
N LEU A 145 -22.35 -0.11 -7.33
CA LEU A 145 -21.56 -1.33 -7.39
C LEU A 145 -22.47 -2.57 -7.59
N THR A 146 -22.89 -2.80 -8.83
CA THR A 146 -23.54 -4.04 -9.25
C THR A 146 -22.49 -5.12 -9.58
N LEU A 147 -22.93 -6.37 -9.72
CA LEU A 147 -22.06 -7.46 -10.19
C LEU A 147 -21.38 -7.11 -11.52
N ASP A 148 -22.14 -6.67 -12.51
CA ASP A 148 -21.60 -6.23 -13.81
C ASP A 148 -20.53 -5.14 -13.65
N LYS A 149 -20.76 -4.18 -12.75
CA LYS A 149 -19.80 -3.09 -12.50
C LYS A 149 -18.55 -3.58 -11.80
N LEU A 150 -18.70 -4.52 -10.87
CA LEU A 150 -17.59 -5.19 -10.19
C LEU A 150 -16.72 -5.94 -11.20
N GLU A 151 -17.33 -6.74 -12.07
CA GLU A 151 -16.63 -7.46 -13.14
C GLU A 151 -15.92 -6.50 -14.08
N GLU A 152 -16.59 -5.43 -14.53
CA GLU A 152 -16.00 -4.38 -15.37
C GLU A 152 -14.74 -3.79 -14.70
N ILE A 153 -14.80 -3.44 -13.42
CA ILE A 153 -13.67 -2.86 -12.68
C ILE A 153 -12.53 -3.86 -12.54
N MET A 154 -12.84 -5.13 -12.28
CA MET A 154 -11.84 -6.19 -12.08
C MET A 154 -11.18 -6.61 -13.40
N LEU A 155 -11.93 -6.62 -14.51
CA LEU A 155 -11.42 -6.88 -15.85
C LEU A 155 -10.69 -5.69 -16.45
N ALA A 156 -10.99 -4.47 -16.00
CA ALA A 156 -10.28 -3.27 -16.42
C ALA A 156 -8.80 -3.43 -16.06
N GLN A 157 -8.03 -3.82 -17.08
CA GLN A 157 -6.58 -3.84 -16.99
C GLN A 157 -6.10 -2.44 -16.60
N LYS A 158 -4.93 -2.39 -15.98
CA LYS A 158 -4.24 -1.11 -15.73
C LYS A 158 -4.37 -0.26 -17.01
N PRO A 159 -4.60 1.07 -16.95
CA PRO A 159 -3.90 1.88 -17.92
C PRO A 159 -2.45 1.47 -17.73
N SER A 160 -1.94 0.62 -18.63
CA SER A 160 -0.52 0.32 -18.65
C SER A 160 0.08 1.69 -18.63
N VAL A 161 0.83 2.03 -17.57
CA VAL A 161 1.86 3.04 -17.73
C VAL A 161 2.54 2.56 -18.99
N ALA A 162 2.40 3.33 -20.09
CA ALA A 162 2.98 2.93 -21.36
C ALA A 162 4.40 2.46 -21.04
N PRO A 163 4.85 1.29 -21.54
CA PRO A 163 6.17 0.76 -21.21
C PRO A 163 7.13 1.93 -21.25
N ARG A 164 7.64 2.36 -20.08
CA ARG A 164 8.58 3.47 -20.06
C ARG A 164 9.70 3.00 -20.97
N GLU A 165 10.01 3.78 -22.00
CA GLU A 165 11.15 3.48 -22.85
C GLU A 165 12.33 3.14 -21.93
N PRO A 166 13.05 2.05 -22.19
CA PRO A 166 14.15 1.64 -21.34
C PRO A 166 15.14 2.79 -21.20
N VAL A 167 15.17 3.42 -20.01
CA VAL A 167 16.06 4.54 -19.73
C VAL A 167 17.43 3.99 -19.38
N LEU A 168 18.40 4.19 -20.26
CA LEU A 168 19.79 3.86 -19.99
C LEU A 168 20.44 4.97 -19.14
N ASN A 169 20.64 4.69 -17.85
CA ASN A 169 21.34 5.60 -16.94
C ASN A 169 22.84 5.22 -16.84
N ILE A 170 23.71 6.06 -17.42
CA ILE A 170 25.16 5.92 -17.31
C ILE A 170 25.68 6.92 -16.28
N ASN A 171 26.44 6.43 -15.29
CA ASN A 171 27.07 7.30 -14.30
C ASN A 171 28.19 8.12 -14.95
N VAL A 172 28.15 9.45 -14.79
CA VAL A 172 29.13 10.39 -15.39
C VAL A 172 30.56 10.04 -14.99
N SER A 173 30.81 9.58 -13.76
CA SER A 173 32.15 9.20 -13.30
C SER A 173 32.79 8.07 -14.12
N LYS A 174 31.97 7.18 -14.71
CA LYS A 174 32.48 6.09 -15.55
C LYS A 174 32.90 6.55 -16.94
N VAL A 175 32.30 7.63 -17.44
CA VAL A 175 32.54 8.12 -18.80
C VAL A 175 33.37 9.39 -18.85
N ALA A 176 33.49 10.12 -17.74
CA ALA A 176 34.19 11.40 -17.64
C ALA A 176 35.63 11.36 -18.16
N GLN A 177 36.34 10.24 -17.98
CA GLN A 177 37.71 10.05 -18.48
C GLN A 177 37.85 10.11 -20.01
N TYR A 178 36.75 9.90 -20.75
CA TYR A 178 36.71 9.95 -22.22
C TYR A 178 36.30 11.33 -22.77
N PHE A 179 36.06 12.32 -21.89
CA PHE A 179 35.65 13.66 -22.26
C PHE A 179 36.62 14.72 -21.74
N PRO A 180 36.78 15.85 -22.45
CA PRO A 180 37.52 17.01 -21.94
C PRO A 180 36.96 17.53 -20.61
N THR A 181 37.84 18.06 -19.76
CA THR A 181 37.47 18.70 -18.49
C THR A 181 36.53 19.89 -18.73
N GLY A 182 35.37 19.89 -18.06
CA GLY A 182 34.37 20.95 -18.16
C GLY A 182 33.19 20.67 -19.11
N CYS A 183 33.11 19.48 -19.72
CA CYS A 183 31.94 19.09 -20.51
C CYS A 183 30.67 18.95 -19.67
N THR A 184 29.55 19.45 -20.19
CA THR A 184 28.23 19.26 -19.57
C THR A 184 27.66 17.88 -19.88
N LYS A 185 26.71 17.42 -19.06
CA LYS A 185 26.01 16.14 -19.29
C LYS A 185 25.42 16.03 -20.71
N GLN A 186 24.77 17.09 -21.19
CA GLN A 186 24.20 17.13 -22.55
C GLN A 186 25.27 17.03 -23.64
N GLN A 187 26.44 17.63 -23.44
CA GLN A 187 27.55 17.54 -24.39
C GLN A 187 28.12 16.10 -24.45
N MET A 188 28.23 15.44 -23.29
CA MET A 188 28.63 14.04 -23.23
C MET A 188 27.60 13.14 -23.93
N GLU A 189 26.30 13.32 -23.66
CA GLU A 189 25.21 12.56 -24.31
C GLU A 189 25.25 12.72 -25.83
N ASN A 190 25.30 13.95 -26.33
CA ASN A 190 25.37 14.23 -27.77
C ASN A 190 26.61 13.61 -28.43
N ARG A 191 27.73 13.57 -27.73
CA ARG A 191 28.97 13.00 -28.26
C ARG A 191 28.91 11.46 -28.26
N ILE A 192 28.33 10.85 -27.23
CA ILE A 192 28.08 9.39 -27.19
C ILE A 192 27.18 8.98 -28.35
N LEU A 193 26.08 9.71 -28.58
CA LEU A 193 25.16 9.43 -29.69
C LEU A 193 25.87 9.49 -31.04
N LYS A 194 26.68 10.52 -31.30
CA LYS A 194 27.47 10.63 -32.54
C LYS A 194 28.45 9.47 -32.74
N ILE A 195 29.09 8.99 -31.68
CA ILE A 195 30.01 7.85 -31.75
C ILE A 195 29.24 6.58 -32.12
N LEU A 196 28.11 6.33 -31.44
CA LEU A 196 27.26 5.18 -31.74
C LEU A 196 26.74 5.22 -33.18
N GLU A 197 26.24 6.38 -33.65
CA GLU A 197 25.81 6.55 -35.05
C GLU A 197 26.93 6.25 -36.05
N SER A 198 28.15 6.75 -35.80
CA SER A 198 29.28 6.49 -36.69
C SER A 198 29.68 5.01 -36.72
N TYR A 199 29.63 4.34 -35.56
CA TYR A 199 29.92 2.92 -35.44
C TYR A 199 28.89 2.06 -36.18
N PHE A 200 27.59 2.35 -36.02
CA PHE A 200 26.54 1.62 -36.73
C PHE A 200 26.60 1.85 -38.25
N ARG A 201 26.95 3.06 -38.71
CA ARG A 201 27.16 3.33 -40.15
C ARG A 201 28.33 2.53 -40.71
N GLN A 202 29.43 2.40 -39.97
CA GLN A 202 30.58 1.60 -40.38
C GLN A 202 30.24 0.11 -40.43
N MET A 203 29.61 -0.44 -39.39
CA MET A 203 29.20 -1.85 -39.39
C MET A 203 28.21 -2.19 -40.51
N ALA A 204 27.26 -1.31 -40.81
CA ALA A 204 26.33 -1.52 -41.92
C ALA A 204 27.05 -1.58 -43.28
N HIS A 205 28.12 -0.80 -43.44
CA HIS A 205 28.94 -0.78 -44.65
C HIS A 205 29.87 -2.01 -44.75
N GLU A 206 30.34 -2.53 -43.62
CA GLU A 206 31.16 -3.75 -43.57
C GLU A 206 30.32 -5.01 -43.84
N GLN A 207 29.09 -5.09 -43.29
CA GLN A 207 28.17 -6.19 -43.55
C GLN A 207 27.73 -6.26 -45.03
N ALA A 208 27.50 -5.11 -45.66
CA ALA A 208 27.17 -5.04 -47.09
C ALA A 208 28.32 -5.55 -47.99
N HIS A 209 29.58 -5.41 -47.56
CA HIS A 209 30.74 -5.90 -48.30
C HIS A 209 31.04 -7.39 -48.08
N GLU A 210 30.58 -7.99 -46.98
CA GLU A 210 30.69 -9.43 -46.74
C GLU A 210 29.60 -10.23 -47.49
N GLU A 211 28.43 -9.66 -47.76
CA GLU A 211 27.35 -10.32 -48.53
C GLU A 211 27.58 -10.32 -50.05
N GLU A 212 28.52 -9.52 -50.57
CA GLU A 212 28.88 -9.43 -52.00
C GLU A 212 30.11 -10.28 -52.40
N ARG A 213 30.65 -11.11 -51.49
CA ARG A 213 31.74 -12.07 -51.76
C ARG A 213 31.29 -13.52 -51.73
#